data_AF-A0AAW0FDJ2-F1
#
_entry.id   AF-A0AAW0FDJ2-F1
#
_cell.length_a   1.000
_cell.length_b   1.000
_cell.length_c   1.000
_cell.angle_alpha   90.00
_cell.angle_beta   90.00
_cell.angle_gamma   90.00
#
_symmetry.space_group_name_H-M   'P 1'
#
loop_
_entity.id
_entity.type
_entity.pdbx_description
1 polymer ?
#
loop_
_entity_poly.entity_id
_entity_poly.type
_entity_poly.pdbx_seq_one_letter_code
_entity_poly.pdbx_strand_id
1 'polypeptide(L)'
;MEVHPANNDKTLRRKIHRAQWDGVKAVQVEGKLDEEIKGKIEERCNLKEWAANRKGAQIHLTGVGPFDDMVHRKYFYAVDKNGNICALVVLAQLAAIHGFQIKWALEFPGAPLGAIEYILANVMKKLGDAGVRSATFGAGATGSLRSIDNIGGFKVRTLEKTYNGISHTFHLTSQGDFRSKFGIEQDPLYICYPKGGLGLKGIEVIMGVLQMPK
;
A
#
# COMPACT_ATOMS: atom_id res chain seq x y z
N MET A 1 -2.68 15.00 -12.24
CA MET A 1 -3.19 16.03 -11.31
C MET A 1 -1.98 16.50 -10.52
N GLU A 2 -1.58 17.76 -10.65
CA GLU A 2 -0.51 18.30 -9.82
C GLU A 2 -0.98 18.27 -8.37
N VAL A 3 -0.34 17.41 -7.58
CA VAL A 3 -0.62 17.27 -6.15
C VAL A 3 0.05 18.46 -5.47
N HIS A 4 -0.72 19.48 -5.11
CA HIS A 4 -0.20 20.61 -4.33
C HIS A 4 0.15 20.13 -2.91
N PRO A 5 1.43 20.01 -2.53
CA PRO A 5 1.84 19.34 -1.29
C PRO A 5 1.28 20.04 -0.04
N ALA A 6 1.16 21.37 -0.09
CA ALA A 6 0.75 22.21 1.04
C ALA A 6 -0.73 21.99 1.46
N ASN A 7 -1.65 21.74 0.52
CA ASN A 7 -3.07 21.51 0.84
C ASN A 7 -3.32 20.10 1.39
N ASN A 8 -2.58 19.11 0.87
CA ASN A 8 -2.59 17.76 1.41
C ASN A 8 -2.04 17.73 2.84
N ASP A 9 -0.97 18.49 3.12
CA ASP A 9 -0.37 18.58 4.46
C ASP A 9 -1.36 19.15 5.49
N LYS A 10 -2.07 20.25 5.16
CA LYS A 10 -3.09 20.81 6.08
C LYS A 10 -4.23 19.83 6.38
N THR A 11 -4.70 19.11 5.36
CA THR A 11 -5.78 18.12 5.51
C THR A 11 -5.31 16.91 6.32
N LEU A 12 -4.09 16.44 6.06
CA LEU A 12 -3.44 15.35 6.79
C LEU A 12 -3.28 15.71 8.26
N ARG A 13 -2.69 16.87 8.58
CA ARG A 13 -2.53 17.36 9.96
C ARG A 13 -3.86 17.43 10.69
N ARG A 14 -4.92 17.93 10.05
CA ARG A 14 -6.27 17.97 10.64
C ARG A 14 -6.77 16.58 11.03
N LYS A 15 -6.58 15.57 10.17
CA LYS A 15 -6.96 14.18 10.46
C LYS A 15 -6.13 13.57 11.59
N ILE A 16 -4.82 13.81 11.60
CA ILE A 16 -3.91 13.36 12.65
C ILE A 16 -4.35 13.94 14.01
N HIS A 17 -4.60 15.24 14.09
CA HIS A 17 -5.09 15.88 15.31
C HIS A 17 -6.47 15.38 15.72
N ARG A 18 -7.36 15.13 14.76
CA ARG A 18 -8.68 14.57 15.05
C ARG A 18 -8.58 13.18 15.67
N ALA A 19 -7.77 12.30 15.10
CA ALA A 19 -7.55 10.96 15.63
C ALA A 19 -6.95 11.00 17.06
N GLN A 20 -6.01 11.92 17.31
CA GLN A 20 -5.47 12.16 18.65
C GLN A 20 -6.57 12.59 19.64
N TRP A 21 -7.41 13.56 19.26
CA TRP A 21 -8.55 14.01 20.07
C TRP A 21 -9.58 12.92 20.31
N ASP A 22 -9.84 12.06 19.32
CA ASP A 22 -10.74 10.91 19.45
C ASP A 22 -10.12 9.75 20.26
N GLY A 23 -8.91 9.94 20.79
CA GLY A 23 -8.26 9.03 21.74
C GLY A 23 -7.44 7.91 21.11
N VAL A 24 -7.09 8.02 19.82
CA VAL A 24 -6.29 7.00 19.14
C VAL A 24 -4.85 7.00 19.67
N LYS A 25 -4.33 5.82 19.99
CA LYS A 25 -2.96 5.61 20.47
C LYS A 25 -2.21 4.67 19.55
N ALA A 26 -1.00 5.04 19.15
CA ALA A 26 -0.13 4.19 18.33
C ALA A 26 0.81 3.39 19.24
N VAL A 27 0.95 2.10 18.96
CA VAL A 27 1.79 1.16 19.67
C VAL A 27 2.80 0.58 18.70
N GLN A 28 4.08 0.60 19.09
CA GLN A 28 5.14 -0.14 18.42
C GLN A 28 5.32 -1.48 19.12
N VAL A 29 5.43 -2.54 18.34
CA VAL A 29 5.77 -3.87 18.86
C VAL A 29 7.29 -3.94 19.01
N GLU A 30 7.74 -4.17 20.23
CA GLU A 30 9.16 -4.41 20.54
C GLU A 30 9.39 -5.91 20.68
N GLY A 31 10.34 -6.46 19.91
CA GLY A 31 10.61 -7.90 19.93
C GLY A 31 9.50 -8.73 19.28
N LYS A 32 9.16 -9.86 19.91
CA LYS A 32 8.15 -10.80 19.40
C LYS A 32 6.75 -10.22 19.60
N LEU A 33 5.91 -10.26 18.57
CA LEU A 33 4.50 -9.92 18.67
C LEU A 33 3.80 -10.88 19.64
N ASP A 34 3.09 -10.30 20.61
CA ASP A 34 2.26 -11.05 21.55
C ASP A 34 1.15 -11.82 20.81
N GLU A 35 0.94 -13.08 21.19
CA GLU A 35 0.00 -13.97 20.50
C GLU A 35 -1.47 -13.53 20.69
N GLU A 36 -1.82 -12.86 21.79
CA GLU A 36 -3.16 -12.30 22.00
C GLU A 36 -3.39 -11.12 21.06
N ILE A 37 -2.41 -10.22 20.94
CA ILE A 37 -2.48 -9.08 20.01
C ILE A 37 -2.51 -9.57 18.57
N LYS A 38 -1.69 -10.56 18.23
CA LYS A 38 -1.71 -11.21 16.93
C LYS A 38 -3.09 -11.79 16.64
N GLY A 39 -3.67 -12.56 17.57
CA GLY A 39 -5.00 -13.14 17.43
C GLY A 39 -6.08 -12.08 17.19
N LYS A 40 -6.05 -10.96 17.92
CA LYS A 40 -6.96 -9.82 17.70
C LYS A 40 -6.79 -9.21 16.31
N ILE A 41 -5.56 -9.03 15.83
CA ILE A 41 -5.30 -8.50 14.48
C ILE A 41 -5.74 -9.51 13.42
N GLU A 42 -5.43 -10.79 13.58
CA GLU A 42 -5.87 -11.87 12.68
C GLU A 42 -7.39 -11.94 12.60
N GLU A 43 -8.08 -11.81 13.73
CA GLU A 43 -9.54 -11.69 13.77
C GLU A 43 -10.00 -10.47 12.97
N ARG A 44 -9.39 -9.29 13.15
CA ARG A 44 -9.71 -8.08 12.36
C ARG A 44 -9.39 -8.23 10.87
N CYS A 45 -8.38 -9.01 10.49
CA CYS A 45 -8.02 -9.30 9.11
C CYS A 45 -8.92 -10.39 8.47
N ASN A 46 -9.34 -11.38 9.25
CA ASN A 46 -10.11 -12.56 8.82
C ASN A 46 -11.62 -12.35 8.96
N LEU A 47 -12.05 -11.36 9.75
CA LEU A 47 -13.44 -10.94 9.84
C LEU A 47 -13.95 -10.73 8.41
N LYS A 48 -14.94 -11.55 8.06
CA LYS A 48 -15.59 -11.58 6.75
C LYS A 48 -16.02 -10.19 6.27
N GLU A 49 -16.13 -9.20 7.14
CA GLU A 49 -16.31 -7.79 6.81
C GLU A 49 -15.19 -7.19 5.93
N TRP A 50 -13.93 -7.58 6.11
CA TRP A 50 -12.85 -7.06 5.27
C TRP A 50 -12.87 -7.67 3.87
N ALA A 51 -13.31 -8.92 3.74
CA ALA A 51 -13.61 -9.55 2.45
C ALA A 51 -14.93 -9.04 1.84
N ALA A 52 -15.95 -8.76 2.65
CA ALA A 52 -17.28 -8.33 2.23
C ALA A 52 -17.36 -6.83 1.87
N ASN A 53 -16.50 -5.99 2.46
CA ASN A 53 -16.38 -4.57 2.10
C ASN A 53 -15.43 -4.30 0.93
N ARG A 54 -14.73 -5.33 0.41
CA ARG A 54 -13.94 -5.21 -0.81
C ARG A 54 -14.86 -5.17 -2.03
N LYS A 55 -15.04 -3.98 -2.60
CA LYS A 55 -15.66 -3.81 -3.92
C LYS A 55 -14.57 -3.78 -5.00
N GLY A 56 -14.64 -4.69 -5.98
CA GLY A 56 -13.75 -4.73 -7.14
C GLY A 56 -13.16 -6.11 -7.43
N ALA A 57 -12.82 -6.37 -8.70
CA ALA A 57 -12.15 -7.61 -9.10
C ALA A 57 -10.75 -7.67 -8.48
N GLN A 58 -10.25 -8.88 -8.18
CA GLN A 58 -8.99 -9.07 -7.45
C GLN A 58 -7.82 -9.39 -8.38
N ILE A 59 -6.63 -8.86 -8.08
CA ILE A 59 -5.36 -9.13 -8.76
C ILE A 59 -4.39 -9.84 -7.80
N HIS A 60 -3.35 -10.51 -8.29
CA HIS A 60 -2.40 -11.30 -7.47
C HIS A 60 -1.77 -10.54 -6.27
N LEU A 61 -1.85 -9.21 -6.27
CA LEU A 61 -1.37 -8.30 -5.22
C LEU A 61 -2.35 -8.12 -4.03
N THR A 62 -3.51 -8.77 -3.98
CA THR A 62 -4.59 -8.50 -3.00
C THR A 62 -4.64 -9.42 -1.78
N GLY A 63 -3.80 -10.47 -1.70
CA GLY A 63 -3.74 -11.35 -0.54
C GLY A 63 -3.12 -10.63 0.67
N VAL A 64 -3.81 -10.60 1.81
CA VAL A 64 -3.29 -9.96 3.03
C VAL A 64 -2.80 -11.00 4.01
N GLY A 65 -1.48 -11.16 4.00
CA GLY A 65 -0.69 -11.90 4.98
C GLY A 65 0.20 -10.94 5.76
N PRO A 66 -0.32 -10.22 6.77
CA PRO A 66 0.47 -9.29 7.57
C PRO A 66 1.52 -10.04 8.41
N PHE A 67 1.25 -11.31 8.73
CA PHE A 67 2.11 -12.19 9.53
C PHE A 67 3.00 -13.13 8.72
N ASP A 68 3.00 -13.05 7.40
CA ASP A 68 4.01 -13.74 6.62
C ASP A 68 5.38 -13.17 7.00
N ASP A 69 6.41 -13.99 7.13
CA ASP A 69 7.79 -13.52 7.34
C ASP A 69 7.96 -12.52 8.52
N MET A 70 7.36 -12.82 9.68
CA MET A 70 7.37 -11.93 10.86
C MET A 70 8.78 -11.54 11.31
N VAL A 71 9.77 -12.41 11.08
CA VAL A 71 11.17 -12.23 11.50
C VAL A 71 11.80 -10.99 10.87
N HIS A 72 11.41 -10.65 9.63
CA HIS A 72 11.96 -9.50 8.91
C HIS A 72 11.01 -8.30 8.87
N ARG A 73 10.00 -8.29 9.76
CA ARG A 73 8.95 -7.27 9.81
C ARG A 73 8.92 -6.53 11.13
N LYS A 74 8.59 -5.24 11.05
CA LYS A 74 8.28 -4.40 12.21
C LYS A 74 6.80 -4.08 12.21
N TYR A 75 6.17 -4.22 13.36
CA TYR A 75 4.73 -4.07 13.52
C TYR A 75 4.41 -2.85 14.35
N PHE A 76 3.41 -2.10 13.89
CA PHE A 76 2.79 -1.00 14.60
C PHE A 76 1.30 -1.17 14.49
N TYR A 77 0.57 -0.95 15.58
CA TYR A 77 -0.89 -0.94 15.54
C TYR A 77 -1.41 0.28 16.28
N ALA A 78 -2.66 0.66 16.00
CA ALA A 78 -3.35 1.71 16.71
C ALA A 78 -4.52 1.12 17.48
N VAL A 79 -4.76 1.64 18.67
CA VAL A 79 -5.96 1.36 19.47
C VAL A 79 -6.82 2.60 19.59
N ASP A 80 -8.14 2.42 19.55
CA ASP A 80 -9.11 3.49 19.82
C ASP A 80 -9.24 3.79 21.33
N LYS A 81 -10.10 4.76 21.67
CA LYS A 81 -10.40 5.12 23.06
C LYS A 81 -10.99 3.97 23.91
N ASN A 82 -11.56 2.95 23.27
CA ASN A 82 -12.13 1.78 23.92
C ASN A 82 -11.11 0.62 24.03
N GLY A 83 -9.89 0.81 23.52
CA GLY A 83 -8.84 -0.22 23.51
C GLY A 83 -8.93 -1.19 22.33
N ASN A 84 -9.82 -0.98 21.36
CA ASN A 84 -9.93 -1.85 20.19
C ASN A 84 -8.87 -1.50 19.15
N ILE A 85 -8.27 -2.52 18.53
CA ILE A 85 -7.32 -2.32 17.43
C ILE A 85 -8.05 -1.74 16.22
N CYS A 86 -7.65 -0.54 15.78
CA CYS A 86 -8.33 0.20 14.71
C CYS A 86 -7.47 0.38 13.44
N ALA A 87 -6.15 0.24 13.53
CA ALA A 87 -5.26 0.27 12.37
C ALA A 87 -4.00 -0.58 12.57
N LEU A 88 -3.37 -1.00 11.47
CA LEU A 88 -2.13 -1.77 11.44
C LEU A 88 -1.18 -1.19 10.39
N VAL A 89 0.09 -0.99 10.76
CA VAL A 89 1.19 -0.70 9.83
C VAL A 89 2.27 -1.76 9.99
N VAL A 90 2.66 -2.38 8.89
CA VAL A 90 3.72 -3.39 8.84
C VAL A 90 4.82 -2.88 7.93
N LEU A 91 6.03 -2.80 8.46
CA LEU A 91 7.22 -2.48 7.69
C LEU A 91 7.96 -3.78 7.34
N ALA A 92 8.36 -3.92 6.09
CA ALA A 92 9.35 -4.92 5.68
C ALA A 92 10.71 -4.23 5.53
N GLN A 93 11.75 -4.83 6.08
CA GLN A 93 13.11 -4.31 5.90
C GLN A 93 13.65 -4.71 4.53
N LEU A 94 13.94 -3.73 3.67
CA LEU A 94 14.54 -3.92 2.35
C LEU A 94 16.07 -3.88 2.40
N ALA A 95 16.63 -3.06 3.28
CA ALA A 95 18.07 -2.93 3.45
C ALA A 95 18.40 -2.66 4.91
N ALA A 96 19.59 -3.09 5.35
CA ALA A 96 20.02 -2.96 6.74
C ALA A 96 20.04 -1.50 7.24
N ILE A 97 20.32 -0.55 6.35
CA ILE A 97 20.61 0.85 6.73
C ILE A 97 19.53 1.83 6.26
N HIS A 98 19.00 1.72 5.04
CA HIS A 98 18.19 2.78 4.42
C HIS A 98 16.97 2.31 3.61
N GLY A 99 16.40 1.15 3.92
CA GLY A 99 15.27 0.65 3.16
C GLY A 99 14.21 0.02 4.04
N PHE A 100 13.11 0.72 4.26
CA PHE A 100 11.86 0.11 4.71
C PHE A 100 10.81 0.21 3.61
N GLN A 101 10.12 -0.89 3.37
CA GLN A 101 8.86 -0.87 2.66
C GLN A 101 7.73 -0.77 3.68
N ILE A 102 6.82 0.17 3.50
CA ILE A 102 5.51 0.15 4.15
C ILE A 102 4.69 -0.93 3.43
N LYS A 103 4.84 -2.18 3.90
CA LYS A 103 4.27 -3.36 3.25
C LYS A 103 2.75 -3.39 3.41
N TRP A 104 2.28 -3.06 4.60
CA TRP A 104 0.86 -2.96 4.90
C TRP A 104 0.57 -1.66 5.66
N ALA A 105 -0.49 -0.98 5.26
CA ALA A 105 -1.10 0.14 5.95
C ALA A 105 -2.62 -0.07 5.91
N LEU A 106 -3.14 -0.72 6.95
CA LEU A 106 -4.52 -1.18 7.02
C LEU A 106 -5.29 -0.33 8.04
N GLU A 107 -6.43 0.20 7.62
CA GLU A 107 -7.44 0.76 8.50
C GLU A 107 -8.57 -0.27 8.63
N PHE A 108 -8.95 -0.60 9.87
CA PHE A 108 -10.01 -1.59 10.09
C PHE A 108 -11.39 -0.93 10.10
N PRO A 109 -12.47 -1.68 9.78
CA PRO A 109 -13.84 -1.16 9.88
C PRO A 109 -14.13 -0.55 11.26
N GLY A 110 -14.83 0.58 11.28
CA GLY A 110 -15.16 1.31 12.51
C GLY A 110 -14.00 2.10 13.13
N ALA A 111 -12.84 2.19 12.48
CA ALA A 111 -11.74 3.02 12.96
C ALA A 111 -12.13 4.51 13.05
N PRO A 112 -11.65 5.24 14.08
CA PRO A 112 -11.80 6.69 14.15
C PRO A 112 -11.19 7.38 12.92
N LEU A 113 -11.81 8.48 12.48
CA LEU A 113 -11.35 9.22 11.31
C LEU A 113 -9.91 9.71 11.49
N GLY A 114 -9.02 9.30 10.58
CA GLY A 114 -7.61 9.69 10.63
C GLY A 114 -6.72 8.71 11.37
N ALA A 115 -7.22 7.56 11.83
CA ALA A 115 -6.44 6.57 12.56
C ALA A 115 -5.25 6.07 11.74
N ILE A 116 -5.45 5.72 10.46
CA ILE A 116 -4.35 5.26 9.61
C ILE A 116 -3.34 6.38 9.29
N GLU A 117 -3.82 7.61 9.06
CA GLU A 117 -2.95 8.76 8.86
C GLU A 117 -2.11 9.06 10.11
N TYR A 118 -2.70 8.93 11.30
CA TYR A 118 -2.03 9.12 12.59
C TYR A 118 -0.92 8.09 12.84
N ILE A 119 -1.23 6.79 12.70
CA ILE A 119 -0.21 5.75 12.94
C ILE A 119 0.92 5.84 11.92
N LEU A 120 0.64 6.08 10.63
CA LEU A 120 1.69 6.24 9.61
C LEU A 120 2.59 7.44 9.91
N ALA A 121 2.03 8.57 10.34
CA ALA A 121 2.82 9.72 10.74
C ALA A 121 3.76 9.39 11.93
N ASN A 122 3.28 8.64 12.93
CA ASN A 122 4.11 8.16 14.03
C ASN A 122 5.21 7.22 13.57
N VAL A 123 4.91 6.30 12.64
CA VAL A 123 5.88 5.38 12.07
C VAL A 123 6.96 6.12 11.29
N MET A 124 6.59 7.06 10.42
CA MET A 124 7.55 7.87 9.66
C MET A 124 8.42 8.72 10.58
N LYS A 125 7.85 9.31 11.64
CA LYS A 125 8.62 10.04 12.65
C LYS A 125 9.65 9.13 13.33
N LYS A 126 9.24 7.94 13.79
CA LYS A 126 10.15 6.96 14.41
C LYS A 126 11.25 6.48 13.47
N LEU A 127 10.95 6.29 12.19
CA LEU A 127 11.95 5.97 11.18
C LEU A 127 12.96 7.12 11.03
N GLY A 128 12.48 8.36 10.94
CA GLY A 128 13.33 9.56 10.88
C GLY A 128 14.22 9.74 12.11
N ASP A 129 13.66 9.55 13.31
CA ASP A 129 14.38 9.60 14.59
C ASP A 129 15.48 8.52 14.66
N ALA A 130 15.26 7.37 14.02
CA ALA A 130 16.24 6.28 13.87
C ALA A 130 17.24 6.49 12.72
N GLY A 131 17.25 7.66 12.07
CA GLY A 131 18.18 8.00 10.99
C GLY A 131 17.79 7.46 9.60
N VAL A 132 16.60 6.85 9.46
CA VAL A 132 16.09 6.40 8.15
C VAL A 132 15.60 7.61 7.36
N ARG A 133 16.13 7.80 6.15
CA ARG A 133 15.83 8.96 5.30
C ARG A 133 14.77 8.70 4.24
N SER A 134 14.51 7.43 3.92
CA SER A 134 13.51 7.05 2.92
C SER A 134 12.79 5.76 3.31
N ALA A 135 11.54 5.69 2.90
CA ALA A 135 10.72 4.48 2.93
C ALA A 135 9.85 4.46 1.67
N THR A 136 9.54 3.27 1.18
CA THR A 136 8.73 3.10 -0.03
C THR A 136 7.43 2.39 0.28
N PHE A 137 6.33 2.77 -0.38
CA PHE A 137 5.11 1.96 -0.39
C PHE A 137 5.19 0.79 -1.37
N GLY A 138 6.32 0.65 -2.08
CA GLY A 138 6.52 -0.28 -3.18
C GLY A 138 5.77 0.13 -4.44
N ALA A 139 5.73 -0.78 -5.41
CA ALA A 139 5.04 -0.55 -6.68
C ALA A 139 3.56 -0.20 -6.46
N GLY A 140 3.07 0.74 -7.26
CA GLY A 140 1.65 1.04 -7.42
C GLY A 140 1.29 0.96 -8.89
N ALA A 141 0.02 0.75 -9.21
CA ALA A 141 -0.41 0.81 -10.60
C ALA A 141 -0.38 2.26 -11.08
N THR A 142 0.19 2.47 -12.28
CA THR A 142 0.08 3.74 -12.99
C THR A 142 -1.32 3.86 -13.61
N GLY A 143 -1.84 5.09 -13.73
CA GLY A 143 -3.11 5.34 -14.41
C GLY A 143 -3.05 5.15 -15.93
N SER A 144 -1.85 5.14 -16.50
CA SER A 144 -1.64 4.87 -17.92
C SER A 144 -0.32 4.15 -18.15
N LEU A 145 -0.33 3.10 -18.95
CA LEU A 145 0.91 2.56 -19.52
C LEU A 145 1.37 3.51 -20.63
N ARG A 146 2.67 3.83 -20.64
CA ARG A 146 3.28 4.66 -21.69
C ARG A 146 4.42 3.88 -22.34
N SER A 147 4.43 3.89 -23.66
CA SER A 147 5.64 3.53 -24.41
C SER A 147 6.73 4.58 -24.20
N ILE A 148 7.96 4.09 -24.07
CA ILE A 148 9.20 4.89 -24.04
C ILE A 148 9.97 4.59 -25.32
N ASP A 149 11.16 4.00 -25.24
CA ASP A 149 12.02 3.80 -26.42
C ASP A 149 11.75 2.47 -27.14
N ASN A 150 12.02 2.44 -28.46
CA ASN A 150 12.09 1.23 -29.30
C ASN A 150 10.81 0.39 -29.40
N ILE A 151 9.67 0.96 -29.04
CA ILE A 151 8.38 0.26 -28.97
C ILE A 151 7.34 1.10 -29.70
N GLY A 152 7.03 0.75 -30.94
CA GLY A 152 6.06 1.45 -31.78
C GLY A 152 5.05 0.52 -32.45
N GLY A 153 3.96 1.10 -32.95
CA GLY A 153 2.97 0.39 -33.75
C GLY A 153 1.79 -0.22 -32.97
N PHE A 154 1.05 -1.10 -33.63
CA PHE A 154 -0.26 -1.59 -33.17
C PHE A 154 -0.18 -2.39 -31.84
N LYS A 155 0.88 -3.19 -31.65
CA LYS A 155 1.04 -4.07 -30.47
C LYS A 155 1.07 -3.30 -29.15
N VAL A 156 1.74 -2.16 -29.15
CA VAL A 156 1.90 -1.25 -28.01
C VAL A 156 0.57 -0.62 -27.65
N ARG A 157 -0.14 -0.13 -28.67
CA ARG A 157 -1.48 0.45 -28.50
C ARG A 157 -2.47 -0.58 -27.94
N THR A 158 -2.37 -1.85 -28.34
CA THR A 158 -3.17 -2.94 -27.77
C THR A 158 -2.84 -3.14 -26.29
N LEU A 159 -1.55 -3.22 -25.93
CA LEU A 159 -1.12 -3.37 -24.53
C LEU A 159 -1.57 -2.18 -23.67
N GLU A 160 -1.38 -0.95 -24.15
CA GLU A 160 -1.83 0.28 -23.48
C GLU A 160 -3.35 0.25 -23.26
N LYS A 161 -4.14 -0.05 -24.30
CA LYS A 161 -5.61 -0.15 -24.17
C LYS A 161 -6.04 -1.22 -23.16
N THR A 162 -5.46 -2.41 -23.23
CA THR A 162 -5.80 -3.51 -22.33
C THR A 162 -5.42 -3.18 -20.89
N TYR A 163 -4.22 -2.65 -20.65
CA TYR A 163 -3.79 -2.21 -19.31
C TYR A 163 -4.72 -1.12 -18.76
N ASN A 164 -5.03 -0.09 -19.56
CA ASN A 164 -5.90 0.99 -19.13
C ASN A 164 -7.31 0.47 -18.79
N GLY A 165 -7.82 -0.49 -19.57
CA GLY A 165 -9.09 -1.17 -19.29
C GLY A 165 -9.07 -1.88 -17.93
N ILE A 166 -8.03 -2.69 -17.67
CA ILE A 166 -7.88 -3.38 -16.37
C ILE A 166 -7.69 -2.37 -15.23
N SER A 167 -6.80 -1.39 -15.37
CA SER A 167 -6.57 -0.39 -14.33
C SER A 167 -7.85 0.35 -13.95
N HIS A 168 -8.68 0.68 -14.95
CA HIS A 168 -9.98 1.32 -14.73
C HIS A 168 -10.99 0.38 -14.06
N THR A 169 -11.17 -0.85 -14.57
CA THR A 169 -12.10 -1.83 -13.98
C THR A 169 -11.74 -2.19 -12.54
N PHE A 170 -10.44 -2.29 -12.23
CA PHE A 170 -9.94 -2.72 -10.94
C PHE A 170 -9.58 -1.56 -9.99
N HIS A 171 -9.82 -0.30 -10.39
CA HIS A 171 -9.55 0.90 -9.59
C HIS A 171 -8.13 0.94 -8.99
N LEU A 172 -7.14 0.43 -9.74
CA LEU A 172 -5.78 0.20 -9.22
C LEU A 172 -5.06 1.51 -8.84
N THR A 173 -5.54 2.64 -9.35
CA THR A 173 -5.02 3.99 -9.03
C THR A 173 -5.42 4.49 -7.64
N SER A 174 -6.48 3.94 -7.03
CA SER A 174 -6.98 4.37 -5.71
C SER A 174 -5.94 4.22 -4.58
N GLN A 175 -5.02 3.25 -4.69
CA GLN A 175 -3.90 3.12 -3.76
C GLN A 175 -2.90 4.27 -3.89
N GLY A 176 -2.71 4.81 -5.09
CA GLY A 176 -1.87 6.00 -5.33
C GLY A 176 -2.43 7.23 -4.63
N ASP A 177 -3.76 7.39 -4.63
CA ASP A 177 -4.45 8.51 -3.98
C ASP A 177 -4.23 8.53 -2.47
N PHE A 178 -4.22 7.37 -1.82
CA PHE A 178 -3.88 7.27 -0.40
C PHE A 178 -2.42 7.67 -0.12
N ARG A 179 -1.48 7.12 -0.89
CA ARG A 179 -0.04 7.34 -0.69
C ARG A 179 0.35 8.80 -0.95
N SER A 180 -0.29 9.46 -1.92
CA SER A 180 -0.03 10.87 -2.28
C SER A 180 -0.24 11.86 -1.12
N LYS A 181 -1.05 11.49 -0.11
CA LYS A 181 -1.26 12.29 1.11
C LYS A 181 0.03 12.52 1.90
N PHE A 182 1.00 11.62 1.77
CA PHE A 182 2.24 11.61 2.57
C PHE A 182 3.44 12.21 1.83
N GLY A 183 3.20 12.97 0.74
CA GLY A 183 4.28 13.64 0.00
C GLY A 183 5.24 12.66 -0.69
N ILE A 184 4.71 11.54 -1.21
CA ILE A 184 5.53 10.56 -1.91
C ILE A 184 6.11 11.11 -3.21
N GLU A 185 7.34 10.70 -3.50
CA GLU A 185 7.91 10.80 -4.83
C GLU A 185 7.56 9.54 -5.64
N GLN A 186 7.24 9.70 -6.92
CA GLN A 186 6.88 8.59 -7.80
C GLN A 186 8.01 8.32 -8.79
N ASP A 187 8.66 7.17 -8.62
CA ASP A 187 9.64 6.67 -9.58
C ASP A 187 8.97 5.72 -10.59
N PRO A 188 9.22 5.90 -11.90
CA PRO A 188 8.70 4.98 -12.91
C PRO A 188 9.34 3.59 -12.79
N LEU A 189 8.51 2.55 -12.87
CA LEU A 189 8.96 1.17 -12.98
C LEU A 189 8.82 0.70 -14.43
N TYR A 190 9.81 -0.07 -14.90
CA TYR A 190 9.89 -0.54 -16.27
C TYR A 190 9.81 -2.07 -16.34
N ILE A 191 9.13 -2.57 -17.36
CA ILE A 191 9.11 -4.00 -17.67
C ILE A 191 10.17 -4.24 -18.73
N CYS A 192 11.22 -4.97 -18.35
CA CYS A 192 12.24 -5.44 -19.28
C CYS A 192 11.73 -6.72 -19.96
N TYR A 193 11.94 -6.83 -21.27
CA TYR A 193 11.58 -8.00 -22.06
C TYR A 193 12.68 -8.29 -23.11
N PRO A 194 12.90 -9.56 -23.48
CA PRO A 194 13.93 -9.91 -24.46
C PRO A 194 13.55 -9.40 -25.86
N LYS A 195 14.54 -9.25 -26.75
CA LYS A 195 14.28 -8.87 -28.16
C LYS A 195 13.29 -9.85 -28.79
N GLY A 196 12.19 -9.33 -29.35
CA GLY A 196 11.10 -10.13 -29.91
C GLY A 196 10.11 -10.70 -28.89
N GLY A 197 10.34 -10.52 -27.59
CA GLY A 197 9.50 -11.04 -26.50
C GLY A 197 8.16 -10.33 -26.32
N LEU A 198 8.02 -9.08 -26.81
CA LEU A 198 6.78 -8.30 -26.70
C LEU A 198 5.79 -8.57 -27.85
N GLY A 199 5.61 -9.85 -28.19
CA GLY A 199 4.52 -10.32 -29.06
C GLY A 199 3.21 -10.52 -28.30
N LEU A 200 2.16 -10.98 -28.97
CA LEU A 200 0.85 -11.25 -28.34
C LEU A 200 0.96 -12.18 -27.13
N LYS A 201 1.74 -13.26 -27.24
CA LYS A 201 2.00 -14.17 -26.11
C LYS A 201 2.73 -13.49 -24.94
N GLY A 202 3.66 -12.57 -25.22
CA GLY A 202 4.34 -11.82 -24.17
C GLY A 202 3.40 -10.88 -23.42
N ILE A 203 2.49 -10.24 -24.17
CA ILE A 203 1.41 -9.44 -23.61
C ILE A 203 0.50 -10.34 -22.74
N GLU A 204 0.03 -11.46 -23.27
CA GLU A 204 -0.81 -12.42 -22.53
C GLU A 204 -0.14 -12.89 -21.22
N VAL A 205 1.16 -13.19 -21.24
CA VAL A 205 1.91 -13.57 -20.03
C VAL A 205 1.98 -12.42 -19.02
N ILE A 206 2.31 -11.21 -19.47
CA ILE A 206 2.31 -10.02 -18.59
C ILE A 206 0.93 -9.81 -17.97
N MET A 207 -0.13 -9.95 -18.78
CA MET A 207 -1.51 -9.81 -18.30
C MET A 207 -1.89 -10.95 -17.35
N GLY A 208 -1.45 -12.17 -17.61
CA GLY A 208 -1.71 -13.34 -16.77
C GLY A 208 -1.09 -13.22 -15.38
N VAL A 209 0.08 -12.58 -15.24
CA VAL A 209 0.69 -12.30 -13.93
C VAL A 209 -0.16 -11.32 -13.10
N LEU A 210 -0.89 -10.41 -13.76
CA LEU A 210 -1.76 -9.44 -13.07
C LEU A 210 -3.10 -10.06 -12.65
N GLN A 211 -3.57 -11.10 -13.33
CA GLN A 211 -4.87 -11.74 -13.06
C GLN A 211 -4.71 -12.86 -12.02
N MET A 212 -5.67 -12.99 -11.09
CA MET A 212 -5.73 -14.19 -10.26
C MET A 212 -6.15 -15.39 -11.11
N PRO A 213 -5.56 -16.59 -10.90
CA PRO A 213 -6.13 -17.80 -11.48
C PRO A 213 -7.58 -17.97 -11.00
N LYS A 214 -8.45 -18.41 -11.91
CA LYS A 214 -9.84 -18.73 -11.62
C LYS A 214 -9.97 -19.86 -10.61
#